data_AF-A0AA41NDQ2-F1
#
_entry.id   AF-A0AA41NDQ2-F1
#
_cell.length_a   1.000
_cell.length_b   1.000
_cell.length_c   1.000
_cell.angle_alpha   90.00
_cell.angle_beta   90.00
_cell.angle_gamma   90.00
#
_symmetry.space_group_name_H-M   'P 1'
#
loop_
_entity.id
_entity.type
_entity.pdbx_description
1 polymer ?
#
loop_
_entity_poly.entity_id
_entity_poly.type
_entity_poly.pdbx_seq_one_letter_code
_entity_poly.pdbx_strand_id
1 'polypeptide(L)'
;MPWCHQCNFHRPPRTLHCETCNICVEEFDHHSRWVNNCIGHRNFRLFLLLLVSLCLYLVALVVTCVIFVVRTTDMALSLDKIVAYPQSPKGPHWELHML
;
A
#
# COMPACT_ATOMS: atom_id res chain seq x y z
N MET A 1 40.37 -10.28 -10.78
CA MET A 1 39.03 -10.89 -10.84
C MET A 1 38.99 -12.07 -9.87
N PRO A 2 38.20 -12.00 -8.79
CA PRO A 2 38.23 -13.04 -7.77
C PRO A 2 37.55 -14.33 -8.27
N TRP A 3 38.19 -15.47 -8.05
CA TRP A 3 37.62 -16.79 -8.37
C TRP A 3 36.39 -17.09 -7.48
N CYS A 4 35.43 -17.85 -8.01
CA CYS A 4 34.35 -18.45 -7.22
C CYS A 4 34.52 -19.97 -7.22
N HIS A 5 34.71 -20.55 -6.02
CA HIS A 5 34.90 -22.00 -5.86
C HIS A 5 33.62 -22.80 -6.07
N GLN A 6 32.45 -22.22 -5.79
CA GLN A 6 31.16 -22.87 -5.95
C GLN A 6 30.75 -22.98 -7.43
N CYS A 7 30.98 -21.93 -8.21
CA CYS A 7 30.60 -21.87 -9.62
C CYS A 7 31.75 -22.19 -10.60
N ASN A 8 32.97 -22.38 -10.11
CA ASN A 8 34.17 -22.72 -10.88
C ASN A 8 34.50 -21.77 -12.04
N PHE A 9 34.44 -20.46 -11.80
CA PHE A 9 34.88 -19.46 -12.78
C PHE A 9 35.40 -18.17 -12.14
N HIS A 10 36.11 -17.37 -12.93
CA HIS A 10 36.55 -16.02 -12.54
C HIS A 10 35.38 -15.05 -12.60
N ARG A 11 35.06 -14.44 -11.45
CA ARG A 11 33.96 -13.47 -11.38
C ARG A 11 34.32 -12.19 -12.12
N PRO A 12 33.45 -11.70 -13.02
CA PRO A 12 33.53 -10.35 -13.56
C PRO A 12 33.54 -9.30 -12.43
N PRO A 13 33.97 -8.06 -12.72
CA PRO A 13 33.88 -6.96 -11.76
C PRO A 13 32.46 -6.86 -11.16
N ARG A 14 32.38 -6.59 -9.85
CA ARG A 14 31.11 -6.43 -9.11
C ARG A 14 30.17 -7.65 -9.06
N THR A 15 30.63 -8.83 -9.50
CA THR A 15 29.88 -10.08 -9.35
C THR A 15 30.15 -10.73 -8.00
N LEU A 16 29.09 -11.12 -7.28
CA LEU A 16 29.18 -11.83 -6.00
C LEU A 16 28.37 -13.13 -6.04
N HIS A 17 28.85 -14.13 -5.30
CA HIS A 17 28.15 -15.42 -5.16
C HIS A 17 27.11 -15.30 -4.05
N CYS A 18 25.87 -15.66 -4.35
CA CYS A 18 24.83 -15.81 -3.34
C CYS A 18 24.74 -17.28 -2.92
N GLU A 19 25.04 -17.56 -1.65
CA GLU A 19 24.98 -18.92 -1.10
C GLU A 19 23.56 -19.49 -1.10
N THR A 20 22.55 -18.66 -0.87
CA THR A 20 21.15 -19.07 -0.83
C THR A 20 20.63 -19.54 -2.19
N CYS A 21 20.98 -18.83 -3.27
CA CYS A 21 20.59 -19.22 -4.63
C CYS A 21 21.64 -20.12 -5.32
N ASN A 22 22.82 -20.28 -4.72
CA ASN A 22 23.97 -20.99 -5.27
C ASN A 22 24.36 -20.54 -6.69
N ILE A 23 24.32 -19.23 -6.94
CA ILE A 23 24.67 -18.63 -8.23
C ILE A 23 25.53 -17.37 -8.02
N CYS A 24 26.36 -17.06 -9.02
CA CYS A 24 27.01 -15.75 -9.11
C CYS A 24 26.10 -14.75 -9.81
N VAL A 25 25.93 -13.58 -9.20
CA VAL A 25 25.04 -12.51 -9.68
C VAL A 25 25.88 -11.28 -9.98
N GLU A 26 25.72 -10.74 -11.19
CA GLU A 26 26.41 -9.54 -11.66
C GLU A 26 25.81 -8.27 -11.05
N GLU A 27 26.68 -7.33 -10.68
CA GLU A 27 26.34 -6.14 -9.89
C GLU A 27 25.39 -6.48 -8.73
N PHE A 28 25.78 -7.51 -7.96
CA PHE A 28 24.96 -8.02 -6.88
C PHE A 28 24.64 -6.92 -5.86
N ASP A 29 23.35 -6.74 -5.60
CA ASP A 29 22.85 -5.85 -4.56
C ASP A 29 22.55 -6.67 -3.29
N HIS A 30 21.55 -7.56 -3.36
CA HIS A 30 21.22 -8.46 -2.25
C HIS A 30 20.39 -9.67 -2.68
N HIS A 31 20.32 -10.69 -1.82
CA HIS A 31 19.30 -11.73 -1.93
C HIS A 31 18.04 -11.30 -1.18
N SER A 32 16.96 -11.07 -1.90
CA SER A 32 15.71 -10.63 -1.29
C SER A 32 14.85 -11.84 -0.95
N ARG A 33 14.59 -12.04 0.34
CA ARG A 33 13.67 -13.07 0.84
C ARG A 33 12.22 -12.79 0.42
N TRP A 34 11.86 -11.53 0.21
CA TRP A 34 10.49 -11.12 -0.11
C TRP A 34 10.06 -11.55 -1.51
N VAL A 35 10.96 -11.43 -2.48
CA VAL A 35 10.72 -11.90 -3.86
C VAL A 35 11.35 -13.26 -4.13
N ASN A 36 11.95 -13.88 -3.10
CA ASN A 36 12.69 -15.14 -3.17
C ASN A 36 13.67 -15.19 -4.35
N ASN A 37 14.40 -14.10 -4.57
CA ASN A 37 15.29 -13.95 -5.72
C ASN A 37 16.45 -13.00 -5.42
N CYS A 38 17.57 -13.18 -6.11
CA CYS A 38 18.68 -12.23 -6.06
C CYS A 38 18.36 -10.99 -6.87
N ILE A 39 18.66 -9.82 -6.32
CA ILE A 39 18.62 -8.54 -7.00
C ILE A 39 20.03 -8.18 -7.46
N GLY A 40 20.16 -7.90 -8.75
CA GLY A 40 21.41 -7.47 -9.38
C GLY A 40 21.12 -6.82 -10.73
N HIS A 41 22.13 -6.72 -11.59
CA HIS A 41 22.08 -5.93 -12.81
C HIS A 41 20.81 -6.16 -13.66
N ARG A 42 20.43 -7.43 -13.87
CA ARG A 42 19.35 -7.83 -14.79
C ARG A 42 17.94 -7.48 -14.31
N ASN A 43 17.72 -7.35 -13.01
CA ASN A 43 16.38 -7.15 -12.44
C ASN A 43 16.28 -5.96 -11.48
N PHE A 44 17.36 -5.20 -11.26
CA PHE A 44 17.36 -4.04 -10.38
C PHE A 44 16.27 -3.02 -10.74
N ARG A 45 16.10 -2.70 -12.04
CA ARG A 45 15.06 -1.76 -12.48
C ARG A 45 13.64 -2.28 -12.19
N LEU A 46 13.41 -3.57 -12.38
CA LEU A 46 12.12 -4.20 -12.09
C LEU A 46 11.84 -4.23 -10.59
N PHE A 47 12.87 -4.48 -9.77
CA PHE A 47 12.75 -4.41 -8.32
C PHE A 47 12.41 -3.00 -7.84
N LEU A 48 13.03 -1.96 -8.41
CA LEU A 48 12.65 -0.57 -8.11
C LEU A 48 11.21 -0.25 -8.52
N LEU A 49 10.77 -0.69 -9.70
CA LEU A 49 9.38 -0.54 -10.12
C LEU A 49 8.40 -1.24 -9.18
N LEU A 50 8.76 -2.42 -8.67
CA LEU A 50 7.98 -3.14 -7.65
C LEU A 50 7.87 -2.35 -6.35
N LEU A 51 8.97 -1.75 -5.87
CA LEU A 51 8.94 -0.93 -4.65
C LEU A 51 8.04 0.30 -4.81
N VAL A 52 8.19 1.01 -5.94
CA VAL A 52 7.37 2.21 -6.23
C VAL A 52 5.90 1.84 -6.37
N SER A 53 5.57 0.77 -7.09
CA SER A 53 4.18 0.32 -7.25
C SER A 53 3.56 -0.11 -5.92
N LEU A 54 4.32 -0.78 -5.05
CA LEU A 54 3.87 -1.15 -3.71
C LEU A 54 3.59 0.09 -2.84
N CYS A 55 4.47 1.10 -2.88
CA CYS A 55 4.23 2.36 -2.17
C CYS A 55 2.95 3.06 -2.67
N LEU A 56 2.76 3.16 -3.98
CA LEU A 56 1.56 3.75 -4.57
C LEU A 56 0.29 2.96 -4.19
N TYR A 57 0.36 1.64 -4.21
CA TYR A 57 -0.73 0.76 -3.79
C TYR A 57 -1.11 0.99 -2.33
N LEU A 58 -0.13 1.06 -1.42
CA LEU A 58 -0.38 1.31 0.00
C LEU A 58 -1.01 2.69 0.24
N VAL A 59 -0.54 3.72 -0.47
CA VAL A 59 -1.16 5.06 -0.41
C VAL A 59 -2.61 5.02 -0.89
N ALA A 60 -2.87 4.38 -2.04
CA ALA A 60 -4.22 4.26 -2.58
C ALA A 60 -5.14 3.48 -1.63
N LEU A 61 -4.63 2.42 -1.00
CA LEU A 61 -5.36 1.63 0.00
C LEU A 61 -5.74 2.50 1.21
N VAL A 62 -4.78 3.22 1.79
CA VAL A 62 -5.03 4.10 2.94
C VAL A 62 -6.05 5.19 2.59
N VAL A 63 -5.88 5.86 1.44
CA VAL A 63 -6.83 6.88 0.96
C VAL A 63 -8.23 6.29 0.82
N THR A 64 -8.34 5.10 0.22
CA THR A 64 -9.64 4.42 0.05
C THR A 64 -10.26 4.07 1.40
N CYS A 65 -9.48 3.56 2.36
CA CYS A 65 -9.95 3.29 3.71
C CYS A 65 -10.42 4.55 4.42
N VAL A 66 -9.69 5.67 4.32
CA VAL A 66 -10.09 6.95 4.91
C VAL A 66 -11.38 7.46 4.28
N ILE A 67 -11.50 7.44 2.94
CA ILE A 67 -12.73 7.83 2.23
C ILE A 67 -13.92 6.98 2.69
N PHE A 68 -13.72 5.66 2.81
CA PHE A 68 -14.75 4.75 3.28
C PHE A 68 -15.20 5.09 4.70
N VAL A 69 -14.26 5.26 5.64
CA VAL A 69 -14.56 5.61 7.03
C VAL A 69 -15.30 6.94 7.11
N VAL A 70 -14.79 8.00 6.46
CA VAL A 70 -15.43 9.34 6.46
C VAL A 70 -16.85 9.26 5.93
N ARG A 71 -17.08 8.56 4.81
CA ARG A 71 -18.43 8.38 4.25
C ARG A 71 -19.35 7.62 5.19
N THR A 72 -18.86 6.58 5.87
CA THR A 72 -19.68 5.84 6.84
C THR A 72 -20.00 6.67 8.08
N THR A 73 -19.06 7.48 8.58
CA THR A 73 -19.31 8.36 9.74
C THR A 73 -20.21 9.54 9.40
N ASP A 74 -20.08 10.13 8.21
CA ASP A 74 -20.99 11.18 7.74
C ASP A 74 -22.43 10.66 7.64
N MET A 75 -22.60 9.44 7.11
CA MET A 75 -23.89 8.77 7.05
C MET A 75 -24.44 8.48 8.45
N ALA A 76 -23.63 7.91 9.35
CA ALA A 76 -24.04 7.64 10.73
C ALA A 76 -24.49 8.91 11.46
N LEU A 77 -23.70 9.98 11.38
CA LEU A 77 -24.01 11.27 11.99
C LEU A 77 -25.23 11.95 11.35
N SER A 78 -25.48 11.70 10.05
CA SER A 78 -26.70 12.17 9.39
C SER A 78 -27.95 11.45 9.88
N LEU A 79 -27.88 10.13 10.14
CA LEU A 79 -28.97 9.36 10.74
C LEU A 79 -29.24 9.79 12.17
N ASP A 80 -28.18 10.00 12.96
CA ASP A 80 -28.32 10.52 14.32
C ASP A 80 -29.03 11.88 14.33
N LYS A 81 -28.75 12.77 13.38
CA LYS A 81 -29.49 14.03 13.23
C LYS A 81 -30.95 13.84 12.84
N ILE A 82 -31.26 12.87 11.97
CA ILE A 82 -32.64 12.56 11.57
C ILE A 82 -33.44 12.00 12.76
N VAL A 83 -32.82 11.13 13.57
CA VAL A 83 -33.43 10.54 14.76
C VAL A 83 -33.54 11.56 15.90
N ALA A 84 -32.52 12.40 16.08
CA ALA A 84 -32.47 13.40 17.15
C ALA A 84 -33.33 14.64 16.86
N TYR A 85 -33.63 14.98 15.60
CA TYR A 85 -34.65 15.98 15.30
C TYR A 85 -36.02 15.37 15.63
N PRO A 86 -36.70 15.82 16.71
CA PRO A 86 -38.03 15.35 16.97
C PRO A 86 -38.88 15.77 15.78
N GLN A 87 -39.64 14.85 15.19
CA GLN A 87 -40.72 15.19 14.27
C GLN A 87 -41.61 16.20 15.01
N SER A 88 -41.42 17.51 14.76
CA SER A 88 -42.25 18.56 15.31
C SER A 88 -43.70 18.17 15.03
N PRO A 89 -44.57 18.03 16.06
CA PRO A 89 -45.97 17.81 15.81
C PRO A 89 -46.47 19.00 14.98
N LYS A 90 -47.03 18.74 13.80
CA LYS A 90 -47.78 19.75 13.05
C LYS A 90 -49.07 20.01 13.84
N GLY A 91 -48.98 20.86 14.87
CA GLY A 91 -50.14 21.40 15.56
C GLY A 91 -50.92 22.32 14.63
N PRO A 92 -52.27 22.33 14.69
CA PRO A 92 -53.07 23.10 13.76
C PRO A 92 -52.91 24.62 13.99
N HIS A 93 -52.71 25.36 12.89
CA HIS A 93 -52.32 26.77 12.81
C HIS A 93 -53.42 27.79 13.21
N TRP A 94 -54.56 27.40 13.79
CA TRP A 94 -55.76 28.28 13.82
C TRP A 94 -56.02 29.09 15.10
N GLU A 95 -55.15 29.13 16.11
CA GLU A 95 -55.46 29.80 17.41
C GLU A 95 -54.95 31.26 17.59
N LEU A 96 -54.41 31.96 16.58
CA LEU A 96 -53.82 33.30 16.76
C LEU A 96 -54.70 34.52 16.35
N HIS A 97 -56.01 34.36 16.20
CA HIS A 97 -56.92 35.44 15.80
C HIS A 97 -58.14 35.62 16.72
N MET A 98 -57.97 35.69 18.03
CA MET A 98 -58.98 36.26 18.94
C MET A 98 -58.31 36.82 20.20
N LEU A 99 -57.86 38.08 20.13
CA LEU A 99 -57.93 39.12 21.16
C LEU A 99 -57.33 40.43 20.59
#